data_AF-A0A3S9FU06-F1
#
_entry.id   AF-A0A3S9FU06-F1
#
_cell.length_a   1.000
_cell.length_b   1.000
_cell.length_c   1.000
_cell.angle_alpha   90.00
_cell.angle_beta   90.00
_cell.angle_gamma   90.00
#
_symmetry.space_group_name_H-M   'P 1'
#
loop_
_entity.id
_entity.type
_entity.pdbx_description
1 polymer ?
#
loop_
_entity_poly.entity_id
_entity_poly.type
_entity_poly.pdbx_seq_one_letter_code
_entity_poly.pdbx_strand_id
1 'polypeptide(L)'
;MTDPQPITNDTILRILHIVLIDIRATDNLDKARMLADALHNAPSMIASGCEPQDTWTSVLSTARRLEIEPYITSLLRHVRSQQNSN
;
A
#
# COMPACT_ATOMS: atom_id res chain seq x y z
N MET A 1 -25.26 3.36 -4.73
CA MET A 1 -23.90 3.53 -4.18
C MET A 1 -23.23 2.18 -4.30
N THR A 2 -22.28 2.00 -5.21
CA THR A 2 -21.48 0.77 -5.27
C THR A 2 -20.62 0.73 -4.03
N ASP A 3 -20.72 -0.35 -3.25
CA ASP A 3 -19.84 -0.58 -2.11
C ASP A 3 -18.37 -0.46 -2.55
N PRO A 4 -17.50 0.15 -1.74
CA PRO A 4 -16.08 0.21 -2.06
C PRO A 4 -15.58 -1.22 -2.22
N GLN A 5 -14.98 -1.53 -3.39
CA GLN A 5 -14.46 -2.87 -3.66
C GLN A 5 -13.56 -3.34 -2.50
N PRO A 6 -13.68 -4.60 -2.06
CA PRO A 6 -12.89 -5.11 -0.96
C PRO A 6 -11.39 -5.00 -1.26
N ILE A 7 -10.58 -4.73 -0.23
CA ILE A 7 -9.13 -4.82 -0.36
C ILE A 7 -8.75 -6.29 -0.50
N THR A 8 -7.80 -6.58 -1.40
CA THR A 8 -7.28 -7.93 -1.63
C THR A 8 -5.76 -7.96 -1.47
N ASN A 9 -5.20 -9.15 -1.29
CA ASN A 9 -3.74 -9.33 -1.26
C ASN A 9 -3.09 -8.89 -2.58
N ASP A 10 -3.73 -9.12 -3.74
CA ASP A 10 -3.26 -8.62 -5.04
C ASP A 10 -3.17 -7.09 -5.05
N THR A 11 -4.19 -6.40 -4.54
CA THR A 11 -4.19 -4.94 -4.42
C THR A 11 -3.00 -4.44 -3.59
N ILE A 12 -2.76 -5.06 -2.42
CA ILE A 12 -1.66 -4.68 -1.52
C ILE A 12 -0.31 -4.94 -2.20
N LEU A 13 -0.14 -6.09 -2.86
CA LEU A 13 1.10 -6.45 -3.54
C LEU A 13 1.40 -5.54 -4.74
N ARG A 14 0.39 -5.09 -5.49
CA ARG A 14 0.56 -4.09 -6.55
C ARG A 14 1.00 -2.74 -6.01
N ILE A 15 0.43 -2.30 -4.89
CA ILE A 15 0.87 -1.06 -4.22
C ILE A 15 2.32 -1.21 -3.74
N LEU A 16 2.66 -2.33 -3.11
CA LEU A 16 4.03 -2.64 -2.70
C LEU A 16 5.00 -2.59 -3.89
N HIS A 17 4.63 -3.17 -5.03
CA HIS A 17 5.44 -3.11 -6.25
C HIS A 17 5.73 -1.66 -6.70
N ILE A 18 4.71 -0.80 -6.73
CA ILE A 18 4.88 0.62 -7.08
C ILE A 18 5.80 1.31 -6.06
N VAL A 19 5.59 1.07 -4.77
CA VAL A 19 6.40 1.68 -3.72
C VAL A 19 7.87 1.24 -3.79
N LEU A 20 8.16 -0.02 -4.15
CA LEU A 20 9.53 -0.48 -4.37
C LEU A 20 10.20 0.26 -5.55
N ILE A 21 9.45 0.60 -6.60
CA ILE A 21 9.94 1.44 -7.70
C ILE A 21 10.23 2.86 -7.19
N ASP A 22 9.32 3.46 -6.42
CA ASP A 22 9.49 4.80 -5.87
C ASP A 22 10.71 4.90 -4.96
N ILE A 23 10.91 3.91 -4.08
CA ILE A 23 12.08 3.82 -3.20
C ILE A 23 13.37 3.77 -4.01
N ARG A 24 13.38 3.00 -5.10
CA ARG A 24 14.56 2.89 -5.97
C ARG A 24 14.82 4.17 -6.76
N ALA A 25 13.78 4.93 -7.11
CA ALA A 25 13.87 6.09 -7.99
C ALA A 25 14.08 7.42 -7.25
N THR A 26 13.87 7.47 -5.93
CA THR A 26 13.96 8.70 -5.13
C THR A 26 15.37 8.93 -4.58
N ASP A 27 15.88 10.15 -4.70
CA ASP A 27 17.11 10.59 -3.99
C ASP A 27 16.81 11.07 -2.55
N ASN A 28 15.53 11.26 -2.21
CA ASN A 28 15.11 11.62 -0.86
C ASN A 28 15.05 10.38 0.04
N LEU A 29 16.08 10.22 0.88
CA LEU A 29 16.23 9.09 1.80
C LEU A 29 15.10 9.00 2.85
N ASP A 30 14.61 10.14 3.33
CA ASP A 30 13.53 10.16 4.33
C ASP A 30 12.23 9.67 3.71
N LYS A 31 11.93 10.08 2.47
CA LYS A 31 10.80 9.52 1.71
C LYS A 31 10.94 8.02 1.51
N ALA A 32 12.13 7.54 1.12
CA ALA A 32 12.38 6.11 0.93
C ALA A 32 12.13 5.31 2.21
N ARG A 33 12.62 5.80 3.36
CA ARG A 33 12.39 5.20 4.67
C ARG A 33 10.92 5.16 5.06
N MET A 34 10.21 6.27 4.91
CA MET A 34 8.78 6.32 5.24
C MET A 34 7.95 5.32 4.41
N LEU A 35 8.27 5.22 3.11
CA LEU A 35 7.63 4.28 2.21
C LEU A 35 7.92 2.81 2.58
N ALA A 36 9.17 2.50 2.91
CA ALA A 36 9.55 1.17 3.37
C ALA A 36 8.84 0.83 4.70
N ASP A 37 8.86 1.75 5.65
CA ASP A 37 8.25 1.57 6.97
C ASP A 37 6.74 1.32 6.88
N ALA A 38 6.04 2.01 5.97
CA ALA A 38 4.60 1.81 5.81
C ALA A 38 4.21 0.42 5.30
N LEU A 39 5.07 -0.27 4.53
CA LEU A 39 4.71 -1.50 3.81
C LEU A 39 5.55 -2.74 4.17
N HIS A 40 6.65 -2.61 4.91
CA HIS A 40 7.57 -3.73 5.17
C HIS A 40 6.92 -4.93 5.86
N ASN A 41 5.86 -4.71 6.66
CA ASN A 41 5.14 -5.78 7.35
C ASN A 41 4.12 -6.50 6.46
N ALA A 42 3.69 -5.88 5.36
CA ALA A 42 2.63 -6.44 4.53
C ALA A 42 2.97 -7.84 3.97
N PRO A 43 4.19 -8.11 3.43
CA PRO A 43 4.55 -9.45 2.99
C PRO A 43 4.43 -10.51 4.08
N SER A 44 4.94 -10.21 5.29
CA SER A 44 4.90 -11.13 6.43
C SER A 44 3.48 -11.39 6.92
N MET A 45 2.63 -10.37 6.96
CA MET A 45 1.22 -10.51 7.34
C MET A 45 0.47 -11.37 6.31
N ILE A 46 0.68 -11.12 5.02
CA ILE A 46 0.08 -11.91 3.93
C ILE A 46 0.54 -13.38 4.01
N ALA A 47 1.85 -13.61 4.18
CA ALA A 47 2.41 -14.96 4.29
C ALA A 47 1.91 -15.71 5.54
N SER A 48 1.58 -14.98 6.60
CA SER A 48 1.00 -15.51 7.83
C SER A 48 -0.51 -15.77 7.74
N GLY A 49 -1.14 -15.48 6.60
CA GLY A 49 -2.58 -15.68 6.40
C GLY A 49 -3.46 -14.62 7.07
N CYS A 50 -2.93 -13.44 7.40
CA CYS A 50 -3.76 -12.33 7.89
C CYS A 50 -4.79 -11.91 6.84
N GLU A 51 -5.96 -11.47 7.30
CA GLU A 51 -6.98 -10.92 6.42
C GLU A 51 -6.45 -9.68 5.67
N PRO A 52 -6.77 -9.50 4.37
CA PRO A 52 -6.29 -8.36 3.60
C PRO A 52 -6.67 -7.02 4.22
N GLN A 53 -7.85 -6.94 4.83
CA GLN A 53 -8.33 -5.72 5.49
C GLN A 53 -7.49 -5.37 6.73
N ASP A 54 -7.04 -6.35 7.50
CA ASP A 54 -6.17 -6.14 8.66
C ASP A 54 -4.77 -5.70 8.23
N THR A 55 -4.23 -6.35 7.19
CA THR A 55 -2.96 -5.95 6.58
C THR A 55 -3.02 -4.51 6.09
N TRP A 56 -4.10 -4.13 5.39
CA TRP A 56 -4.28 -2.77 4.91
C TRP A 56 -4.46 -1.75 6.04
N THR A 57 -5.17 -2.11 7.09
CA THR A 57 -5.33 -1.26 8.29
C THR A 57 -3.98 -0.99 8.95
N SER A 58 -3.11 -2.01 9.05
CA SER A 58 -1.74 -1.88 9.56
C SER A 58 -0.89 -0.92 8.70
N VAL A 59 -0.95 -1.07 7.37
CA VAL A 59 -0.29 -0.17 6.41
C VAL A 59 -0.75 1.27 6.59
N LEU A 60 -2.07 1.51 6.60
CA LEU A 60 -2.63 2.87 6.73
C LEU A 60 -2.32 3.50 8.10
N SER A 61 -2.36 2.72 9.18
CA SER A 61 -2.00 3.21 10.51
C SER A 61 -0.55 3.72 10.54
N THR A 62 0.37 2.96 9.95
CA THR A 62 1.78 3.36 9.86
C THR A 62 1.96 4.55 8.92
N ALA A 63 1.31 4.55 7.75
CA ALA A 63 1.35 5.65 6.80
C ALA A 63 0.82 6.97 7.39
N ARG A 64 -0.21 6.91 8.24
CA ARG A 64 -0.75 8.09 8.94
C ARG A 64 0.25 8.67 9.93
N ARG A 65 0.89 7.81 10.73
CA ARG A 65 1.93 8.21 11.69
C ARG A 65 3.15 8.86 11.00
N LEU A 66 3.42 8.48 9.75
CA LEU A 66 4.50 9.00 8.92
C LEU A 66 4.05 10.11 7.97
N GLU A 67 2.80 10.59 8.07
CA GLU A 67 2.23 11.66 7.24
C GLU A 67 2.22 11.38 5.72
N ILE A 68 2.28 10.11 5.32
CA ILE A 68 2.22 9.66 3.91
C ILE A 68 0.93 8.93 3.52
N GLU A 69 -0.06 8.84 4.43
CA GLU A 69 -1.38 8.26 4.16
C GLU A 69 -2.07 8.80 2.89
N PRO A 70 -2.02 10.13 2.58
CA PRO A 70 -2.61 10.64 1.34
C PRO A 70 -1.98 10.02 0.08
N TYR A 71 -0.66 9.80 0.11
CA TYR A 71 0.05 9.17 -0.99
C TYR A 71 -0.36 7.69 -1.14
N ILE A 72 -0.34 6.92 -0.04
CA ILE A 72 -0.74 5.50 -0.05
C ILE A 72 -2.19 5.32 -0.52
N THR A 73 -3.09 6.21 -0.10
CA THR A 73 -4.50 6.24 -0.56
C THR A 73 -4.61 6.57 -2.05
N SER A 74 -3.73 7.43 -2.59
CA SER A 74 -3.69 7.70 -4.02
C SER A 74 -3.27 6.48 -4.84
N LEU A 75 -2.32 5.68 -4.35
CA LEU A 75 -1.89 4.43 -5.00
C LEU A 75 -3.02 3.41 -5.03
N LEU A 76 -3.78 3.28 -3.94
CA LEU A 76 -4.97 2.41 -3.91
C LEU A 76 -6.00 2.81 -4.98
N ARG A 77 -6.30 4.11 -5.12
CA ARG A 77 -7.21 4.60 -6.17
C ARG A 77 -6.67 4.29 -7.56
N HIS A 78 -5.37 4.50 -7.78
CA HIS A 78 -4.72 4.19 -9.04
C HIS A 78 -4.82 2.70 -9.39
N VAL A 79 -4.43 1.80 -8.49
CA VAL A 79 -4.49 0.35 -8.70
C VAL A 79 -5.93 -0.12 -9.00
N ARG A 80 -6.92 0.38 -8.26
CA ARG A 80 -8.33 0.06 -8.52
C ARG A 80 -8.81 0.55 -9.89
N SER A 81 -8.38 1.74 -10.32
CA SER A 81 -8.74 2.24 -11.65
C SER A 81 -8.21 1.36 -12.79
N GLN A 82 -7.04 0.76 -12.61
CA GLN A 82 -6.44 -0.17 -13.57
C GLN A 82 -7.17 -1.52 -13.59
N GLN A 83 -7.67 -1.99 -12.44
CA GLN A 83 -8.47 -3.22 -12.36
C GLN A 83 -9.84 -3.09 -13.04
N ASN A 84 -10.43 -1.89 -13.08
CA ASN A 84 -11.70 -1.64 -13.76
C ASN A 84 -11.56 -1.39 -15.27
N SER A 85 -10.33 -1.25 -15.77
CA SER A 85 -10.04 -0.95 -17.18
C SER A 85 -9.67 -2.20 -17.99
N ASN A 86 -9.62 -3.36 -17.35
CA ASN A 86 -9.42 -4.68 -17.93
C ASN A 86 -10.69 -5.53 -17.78
#